data_AF-A0A3L7V174-F1
#
_entry.id   AF-A0A3L7V174-F1
#
_cell.length_a   1.000
_cell.length_b   1.000
_cell.length_c   1.000
_cell.angle_alpha   90.00
_cell.angle_beta   90.00
_cell.angle_gamma   90.00
#
_symmetry.space_group_name_H-M   'P 1'
#
loop_
_entity.id
_entity.type
_entity.pdbx_description
1 polymer ?
#
loop_
_entity_poly.entity_id
_entity_poly.type
_entity_poly.pdbx_seq_one_letter_code
_entity_poly.pdbx_strand_id
1 'polypeptide(L)' 'LSHFEIRFCAGPNYSSNDESVIGSVGPSETREFLTDSGLTSPGSTASFKVYVVLTTGNEKGSNTVTVTRP' A
#
# COMPACT_ATOMS: atom_id res chain seq x y z
N LEU A 1 -14.38 -11.77 -0.18
CA LEU A 1 -13.42 -10.64 -0.28
C LEU A 1 -14.19 -9.36 -0.06
N SER A 2 -13.74 -8.46 0.82
CA SER A 2 -14.33 -7.13 0.95
C SER A 2 -13.67 -6.18 -0.04
N HIS A 3 -12.35 -5.96 0.08
CA HIS A 3 -11.55 -5.13 -0.81
C HIS A 3 -10.06 -5.46 -0.62
N PHE A 4 -9.22 -4.91 -1.51
CA PHE A 4 -7.80 -4.73 -1.26
C PHE A 4 -7.56 -3.35 -0.70
N GLU A 5 -6.62 -3.22 0.23
CA GLU A 5 -6.22 -1.95 0.80
C GLU A 5 -4.73 -1.72 0.52
N ILE A 6 -4.39 -0.56 -0.02
CA ILE A 6 -3.02 -0.16 -0.30
C ILE A 6 -2.57 0.74 0.84
N ARG A 7 -1.53 0.30 1.54
CA ARG A 7 -0.95 1.01 2.68
C ARG A 7 0.51 1.33 2.40
N PHE A 8 0.98 2.48 2.88
CA PHE A 8 2.38 2.89 2.71
C PHE A 8 3.01 3.45 3.98
N CYS A 9 4.34 3.43 4.02
CA CYS A 9 5.18 4.19 4.92
C CYS A 9 6.11 5.07 4.08
N ALA A 10 6.39 6.29 4.57
CA ALA A 10 7.47 7.09 4.01
C ALA A 10 8.83 6.49 4.40
N GLY A 11 9.77 6.47 3.46
CA GLY A 11 11.09 5.89 3.65
C GLY A 11 11.19 4.40 3.25
N PRO A 12 12.36 3.78 3.46
CA PRO A 12 12.69 2.43 2.97
C PRO A 12 12.19 1.29 3.86
N ASN A 13 11.78 1.61 5.09
CA ASN A 13 11.40 0.63 6.11
C ASN A 13 9.90 0.66 6.29
N TYR A 14 9.30 -0.52 6.22
CA TYR A 14 7.87 -0.68 6.46
C TYR A 14 7.59 -1.00 7.92
N SER A 15 6.67 -0.26 8.54
CA SER A 15 6.19 -0.48 9.90
C SER A 15 4.66 -0.49 9.87
N SER A 16 4.04 -1.60 10.31
CA SER A 16 2.57 -1.65 10.38
C SER A 16 1.98 -0.73 11.46
N ASN A 17 2.83 -0.18 12.35
CA ASN A 17 2.39 0.79 13.34
C ASN A 17 2.32 2.22 12.77
N ASP A 18 3.05 2.47 11.68
CA ASP A 18 3.21 3.81 11.08
C ASP A 18 2.64 3.88 9.66
N GLU A 19 2.00 2.79 9.20
CA GLU A 19 1.43 2.72 7.86
C GLU A 19 0.18 3.61 7.72
N SER A 20 0.01 4.19 6.54
CA SER A 20 -1.17 4.97 6.19
C SER A 20 -1.88 4.33 5.00
N VAL A 21 -3.20 4.27 5.06
CA VAL A 21 -4.04 3.83 3.93
C VAL A 21 -4.05 4.93 2.87
N ILE A 22 -3.67 4.58 1.64
CA ILE A 22 -3.66 5.52 0.50
C ILE A 22 -4.69 5.19 -0.57
N GLY A 23 -5.30 4.01 -0.49
CA GLY A 23 -6.39 3.65 -1.39
C GLY A 23 -6.91 2.26 -1.13
N SER A 24 -8.04 1.96 -1.78
CA SER A 24 -8.67 0.65 -1.76
C SER A 24 -9.10 0.26 -3.16
N VAL A 25 -9.04 -1.03 -3.48
CA VAL A 25 -9.52 -1.60 -4.75
C VAL A 25 -10.59 -2.64 -4.44
N GLY A 26 -11.80 -2.40 -4.94
CA GLY A 26 -12.94 -3.29 -4.81
C GLY A 26 -12.75 -4.63 -5.55
N PRO A 27 -13.55 -5.65 -5.22
CA PRO A 27 -13.40 -7.00 -5.76
C PRO A 27 -13.70 -7.09 -7.27
N SER A 28 -14.49 -6.16 -7.81
CA SER A 28 -14.86 -6.07 -9.22
C SER A 28 -14.07 -5.01 -10.00
N GLU A 29 -13.16 -4.29 -9.33
CA GLU A 29 -12.35 -3.26 -9.96
C GLU A 29 -11.09 -3.86 -10.57
N THR A 30 -10.50 -3.14 -11.55
CA THR A 30 -9.18 -3.48 -12.06
C THR A 30 -8.18 -3.43 -10.91
N ARG A 31 -7.32 -4.46 -10.82
CA ARG A 31 -6.28 -4.58 -9.79
C ARG A 31 -5.09 -3.68 -10.10
N GLU A 32 -5.36 -2.40 -10.23
CA GLU A 32 -4.40 -1.35 -10.53
C GLU A 32 -4.61 -0.19 -9.56
N PHE A 33 -3.50 0.39 -9.12
CA PHE A 33 -3.52 1.57 -8.25
C PHE A 33 -2.32 2.46 -8.58
N LEU A 34 -2.59 3.73 -8.89
CA LEU A 34 -1.58 4.72 -9.24
C LEU A 34 -1.41 5.70 -8.08
N THR A 35 -0.17 5.98 -7.68
CA THR A 35 0.12 6.87 -6.55
C THR A 35 1.50 7.49 -6.64
N ASP A 36 1.64 8.67 -6.05
CA ASP A 36 2.90 9.37 -5.77
C ASP A 36 3.16 9.52 -4.26
N SER A 37 2.39 8.81 -3.42
CA SER A 37 2.48 8.90 -1.95
C SER A 37 3.88 8.52 -1.46
N GLY A 38 4.54 9.45 -0.76
CA GLY A 38 5.92 9.29 -0.30
C GLY A 38 6.98 9.34 -1.41
N LEU A 39 6.60 9.68 -2.64
CA LEU A 39 7.46 9.75 -3.83
C LEU A 39 7.40 11.13 -4.49
N THR A 40 7.32 12.21 -3.71
CA THR A 40 7.07 13.58 -4.23
C THR A 40 8.26 14.21 -4.95
N SER A 41 9.50 13.77 -4.68
CA SER A 41 10.72 14.28 -5.31
C SER A 41 11.69 13.15 -5.72
N PRO A 42 12.58 13.39 -6.71
CA PRO A 42 13.71 12.49 -6.99
C PRO A 42 14.50 12.14 -5.73
N GLY A 43 14.85 10.86 -5.57
CA GLY A 43 15.50 10.32 -4.38
C GLY A 43 14.55 10.03 -3.22
N SER A 44 13.28 10.44 -3.27
CA SER A 44 12.29 10.01 -2.27
C SER A 44 12.08 8.51 -2.35
N THR A 45 11.96 7.87 -1.18
CA THR A 45 11.69 6.45 -1.04
C THR A 45 10.40 6.25 -0.26
N ALA A 46 9.60 5.27 -0.67
CA ALA A 46 8.42 4.82 0.05
C ALA A 46 8.30 3.29 0.00
N SER A 47 7.74 2.73 1.06
CA SER A 47 7.47 1.29 1.18
C SER A 47 5.97 1.03 1.22
N PHE A 48 5.52 0.07 0.44
CA PHE A 48 4.10 -0.25 0.21
C PHE A 48 3.80 -1.71 0.53
N LYS A 49 2.56 -1.96 0.95
CA LYS A 49 1.95 -3.29 0.97
C LYS A 49 0.52 -3.22 0.48
N VAL A 50 0.05 -4.33 -0.05
CA VAL A 50 -1.36 -4.56 -0.35
C VAL A 50 -1.90 -5.54 0.68
N TYR A 51 -2.96 -5.15 1.38
CA TYR A 51 -3.71 -6.00 2.29
C TYR A 51 -4.94 -6.55 1.59
N VAL A 52 -5.19 -7.84 1.75
CA VAL A 52 -6.49 -8.42 1.42
C VAL A 52 -7.37 -8.31 2.66
N VAL A 53 -8.52 -7.65 2.56
CA VAL A 53 -9.49 -7.51 3.66
C VAL A 53 -10.70 -8.37 3.35
N LEU A 54 -11.04 -9.30 4.24
CA LEU A 54 -12.20 -10.17 4.09
C LEU A 54 -13.45 -9.55 4.69
N THR A 55 -14.62 -10.01 4.23
CA THR A 55 -15.91 -9.59 4.78
C THR A 55 -16.11 -9.98 6.25
N THR A 56 -15.25 -10.87 6.77
CA THR A 56 -15.20 -11.28 8.17
C THR A 56 -14.33 -10.35 9.03
N GLY A 57 -13.73 -9.30 8.46
CA GLY A 57 -12.80 -8.40 9.15
C GLY A 57 -11.37 -8.91 9.27
N ASN A 58 -11.08 -10.14 8.81
CA ASN A 58 -9.71 -10.66 8.76
C ASN A 58 -8.93 -9.99 7.62
N GLU A 59 -7.68 -9.64 7.88
CA GLU A 59 -6.77 -9.08 6.88
C GLU A 59 -5.44 -9.81 6.81
N LYS A 60 -4.78 -9.72 5.65
CA LYS A 60 -3.41 -10.20 5.48
C LYS A 60 -2.64 -9.33 4.48
N GLY A 61 -1.51 -8.80 4.92
CA GLY A 61 -0.60 -8.01 4.09
C GLY A 61 0.27 -8.86 3.16
N SER A 62 0.63 -8.27 2.01
CA SER A 62 1.64 -8.79 1.09
C SER A 62 3.07 -8.67 1.64
N ASN A 63 4.03 -9.14 0.85
CA ASN A 63 5.42 -8.72 1.03
C ASN A 63 5.55 -7.20 0.84
N THR A 64 6.54 -6.61 1.51
CA THR A 64 6.88 -5.19 1.36
C THR A 64 7.49 -4.93 -0.02
N VAL A 65 7.03 -3.87 -0.69
CA VAL A 65 7.63 -3.34 -1.91
C VAL A 65 8.17 -1.95 -1.61
N THR A 66 9.47 -1.73 -1.82
CA THR A 66 10.09 -0.42 -1.63
C THR A 66 10.44 0.19 -2.98
N VAL A 67 10.02 1.42 -3.20
CA VAL A 67 10.25 2.18 -4.43
C VAL A 67 11.04 3.43 -4.10
N THR A 68 12.05 3.73 -4.92
CA THR A 68 12.76 5.00 -4.91
C THR A 68 12.48 5.72 -6.22
N ARG A 69 12.04 6.98 -6.14
CA ARG A 69 11.83 7.81 -7.32
C ARG A 69 13.20 8.19 -7.90
N PRO A 70 13.47 7.93 -9.19
CA PRO A 70 14.74 8.29 -9.81
C PRO A 70 14.94 9.81 -9.88
#